data_AF-A0A7S0JN02-F1
#
_entry.id   AF-A0A7S0JN02-F1
#
_cell.length_a   1.000
_cell.length_b   1.000
_cell.length_c   1.000
_cell.angle_alpha   90.00
_cell.angle_beta   90.00
_cell.angle_gamma   90.00
#
_symmetry.space_group_name_H-M   'P 1'
#
loop_
_entity.id
_entity.type
_entity.pdbx_description
1 polymer ?
#
loop_
_entity_poly.entity_id
_entity_poly.type
_entity_poly.pdbx_seq_one_letter_code
_entity_poly.pdbx_strand_id
1 'polypeptide(L)'
;FSSRRRLSRYIGDKGQRIRELTSVVQKRFGFQDGGVELYAERVASRGLCAQAQAESLKFKLLQGLAVRRACYGVVRFVMEASAKGVEVIVSGKLRGQRAKAMKFCDGYMIKTGHAGQV
;
A
#
# COMPACT_ATOMS: atom_id res chain seq x y z
N PHE A 1 -9.31 0.12 -10.39
CA PHE A 1 -8.08 -0.11 -9.60
C PHE A 1 -7.31 -1.36 -10.07
N SER A 2 -7.29 -1.60 -11.39
CA SER A 2 -6.67 -2.79 -12.00
C SER A 2 -5.14 -2.71 -11.92
N SER A 3 -4.52 -3.79 -11.46
CA SER A 3 -3.09 -3.98 -11.22
C SER A 3 -2.19 -3.63 -12.42
N ARG A 4 -2.75 -3.51 -13.63
CA ARG A 4 -2.06 -3.15 -14.87
C ARG A 4 -1.49 -1.72 -14.88
N ARG A 5 -2.11 -0.76 -14.19
CA ARG A 5 -1.72 0.67 -14.28
C ARG A 5 -0.47 1.07 -13.48
N ARG A 6 0.06 0.22 -12.59
CA ARG A 6 1.20 0.61 -11.72
C ARG A 6 2.54 0.05 -12.15
N LEU A 7 2.63 -1.16 -12.70
CA LEU A 7 3.91 -1.69 -13.22
C LEU A 7 4.45 -0.77 -14.34
N SER A 8 3.54 -0.32 -15.22
CA SER A 8 3.84 0.69 -16.24
C SER A 8 4.33 2.02 -15.65
N ARG A 9 3.91 2.40 -14.44
CA ARG A 9 4.42 3.61 -13.76
C ARG A 9 5.87 3.44 -13.28
N TYR A 10 6.25 2.24 -12.85
CA TYR A 10 7.62 1.95 -12.40
C TYR A 10 8.58 1.69 -13.56
N ILE A 11 8.09 1.07 -14.64
CA ILE A 11 8.83 0.86 -15.89
C ILE A 11 8.99 2.20 -16.64
N GLY A 12 7.95 3.06 -16.62
CA GLY A 12 7.92 4.30 -17.39
C GLY A 12 7.67 4.06 -18.88
N ASP A 13 7.62 5.14 -19.68
CA ASP A 13 7.54 5.00 -21.14
C ASP A 13 8.84 4.38 -21.66
N LYS A 14 8.73 3.31 -22.46
CA LYS A 14 9.85 2.53 -23.00
C LYS A 14 10.93 2.10 -21.99
N GLY A 15 10.61 1.97 -20.69
CA GLY A 15 11.60 1.56 -19.68
C GLY A 15 12.50 2.70 -19.18
N GLN A 16 12.18 3.97 -19.45
CA GLN A 16 13.01 5.09 -19.02
C GLN A 16 13.17 5.16 -17.49
N ARG A 17 12.06 4.98 -16.76
CA ARG A 17 12.03 5.19 -15.31
C ARG A 17 12.78 4.12 -14.53
N ILE A 18 12.79 2.87 -15.03
CA ILE A 18 13.56 1.79 -14.41
C ILE A 18 15.07 1.99 -14.62
N ARG A 19 15.48 2.54 -15.76
CA ARG A 19 16.88 2.91 -16.03
C ARG A 19 17.34 4.05 -15.13
N GLU A 20 16.53 5.11 -14.98
CA GLU A 20 16.80 6.22 -14.06
C GLU A 20 16.97 5.74 -12.62
N LEU A 21 16.07 4.87 -12.13
CA LEU A 21 16.17 4.29 -10.80
C LEU A 21 17.46 3.47 -10.63
N THR A 22 17.83 2.69 -11.65
CA THR A 22 19.07 1.91 -11.65
C THR A 22 20.29 2.82 -11.55
N SER A 23 20.35 3.90 -12.33
CA SER A 23 21.45 4.87 -12.27
C SER A 23 21.53 5.61 -10.92
N VAL A 24 20.40 5.91 -10.28
CA VAL A 24 20.40 6.51 -8.93
C VAL A 24 20.98 5.57 -7.89
N VAL A 25 20.60 4.29 -7.93
CA VAL A 25 21.12 3.27 -7.01
C VAL A 25 22.62 3.08 -7.22
N GLN A 26 23.05 2.95 -8.48
CA GLN A 26 24.47 2.80 -8.83
C GLN A 26 25.31 3.98 -8.30
N LYS A 27 24.91 5.22 -8.60
CA LYS A 27 25.64 6.43 -8.18
C LYS A 27 25.63 6.64 -6.66
N ARG A 28 24.54 6.27 -5.97
CA ARG A 28 24.42 6.49 -4.52
C ARG A 28 25.25 5.53 -3.70
N PHE A 29 25.43 4.30 -4.17
CA PHE A 29 26.15 3.25 -3.45
C PHE A 29 27.53 2.93 -4.05
N GLY A 30 27.93 3.61 -5.13
CA GLY A 30 29.24 3.44 -5.75
C GLY A 30 29.42 2.11 -6.48
N PHE A 31 28.34 1.53 -7.00
CA PHE A 31 28.43 0.30 -7.80
C PHE A 31 29.02 0.60 -9.18
N GLN A 32 29.73 -0.37 -9.74
CA GLN A 32 30.18 -0.33 -11.13
C GLN A 32 28.99 -0.32 -12.09
N ASP A 33 29.18 0.29 -13.27
CA ASP A 33 28.15 0.35 -14.30
C ASP A 33 27.71 -1.07 -14.69
N GLY A 34 26.41 -1.37 -14.52
CA GLY A 34 25.85 -2.70 -14.78
C GLY A 34 25.94 -3.69 -13.61
N GLY A 35 26.49 -3.31 -12.45
CA GLY A 35 26.57 -4.19 -11.28
C GLY A 35 25.23 -4.43 -10.56
N VAL A 36 24.17 -3.70 -10.93
CA VAL A 36 22.84 -3.81 -10.33
C VAL A 36 21.79 -3.77 -11.43
N GLU A 37 20.87 -4.74 -11.41
CA GLU A 37 19.70 -4.80 -12.27
C GLU A 37 18.42 -4.76 -11.42
N LEU A 38 17.46 -3.92 -11.83
CA LEU A 38 16.17 -3.79 -11.16
C LEU A 38 15.08 -4.54 -11.95
N TYR A 39 14.36 -5.41 -11.25
CA TYR A 39 13.22 -6.14 -11.78
C TYR A 39 11.92 -5.68 -11.12
N ALA A 40 10.85 -5.58 -11.91
CA ALA A 40 9.54 -5.20 -11.42
C ALA A 40 8.58 -6.37 -11.56
N GLU A 41 8.28 -7.04 -10.45
CA GLU A 41 7.31 -8.13 -10.41
C GLU A 41 5.91 -7.65 -9.98
N ARG A 42 4.88 -8.37 -10.39
CA ARG A 42 3.50 -8.13 -9.97
C ARG A 42 3.23 -8.84 -8.66
N VAL A 43 2.64 -8.12 -7.71
CA VAL A 43 2.07 -8.73 -6.50
C VAL A 43 0.79 -9.49 -6.87
N ALA A 44 0.81 -10.82 -6.69
CA ALA A 44 -0.29 -11.71 -7.06
C ALA A 44 -1.59 -11.42 -6.27
N SER A 45 -1.51 -11.25 -4.94
CA SER A 45 -2.66 -11.07 -4.05
C SER A 45 -2.68 -9.66 -3.43
N ARG A 46 -2.83 -8.64 -4.25
CA ARG A 46 -2.80 -7.23 -3.81
C ARG A 46 -3.89 -6.87 -2.77
N GLY A 47 -4.99 -7.62 -2.72
CA GLY A 47 -6.00 -7.48 -1.68
C GLY A 47 -5.48 -7.79 -0.27
N LEU A 48 -4.50 -8.69 -0.16
CA LEU A 48 -3.87 -9.11 1.10
C LEU A 48 -2.64 -8.26 1.47
N CYS A 49 -2.15 -7.41 0.57
CA CYS A 49 -0.99 -6.55 0.83
C CYS A 49 -1.39 -5.28 1.60
N ALA A 50 -1.06 -5.21 2.89
CA ALA A 50 -1.38 -4.07 3.75
C ALA A 50 -0.85 -2.73 3.22
N GLN A 51 0.40 -2.68 2.76
CA GLN A 51 1.02 -1.46 2.24
C GLN A 51 0.28 -0.92 1.01
N ALA A 52 -0.10 -1.80 0.08
CA ALA A 52 -0.84 -1.42 -1.12
C ALA A 52 -2.23 -0.86 -0.78
N GLN A 53 -2.88 -1.40 0.26
CA GLN A 53 -4.18 -0.92 0.73
C GLN A 53 -4.06 0.41 1.49
N ALA A 54 -3.01 0.59 2.29
CA ALA A 54 -2.72 1.86 2.96
C ALA A 54 -2.48 2.99 1.95
N GLU A 55 -1.71 2.73 0.89
CA GLU A 55 -1.56 3.68 -0.21
C GLU A 55 -2.90 3.98 -0.90
N SER A 56 -3.71 2.95 -1.15
CA SER A 56 -5.04 3.15 -1.73
C SER A 56 -5.92 4.03 -0.83
N LEU A 57 -5.85 3.86 0.48
CA LEU A 57 -6.59 4.68 1.44
C LEU A 57 -6.10 6.14 1.38
N LYS A 58 -4.78 6.37 1.36
CA LYS A 58 -4.20 7.70 1.17
C LYS A 58 -4.74 8.39 -0.08
N PHE A 59 -4.74 7.71 -1.23
CA PHE A 59 -5.27 8.30 -2.46
C PHE A 59 -6.75 8.65 -2.36
N LYS A 60 -7.58 7.79 -1.76
CA LYS A 60 -9.01 8.07 -1.55
C LYS A 60 -9.23 9.29 -0.63
N LEU A 61 -8.42 9.43 0.43
CA LEU A 61 -8.50 10.58 1.33
C LEU A 61 -8.05 11.88 0.65
N LEU A 62 -6.97 11.84 -0.14
CA LEU A 62 -6.51 13.01 -0.92
C LEU A 62 -7.51 13.44 -1.99
N GLN A 63 -8.32 12.52 -2.50
CA GLN A 63 -9.43 12.80 -3.42
C GLN A 63 -10.65 13.43 -2.72
N GLY A 64 -10.59 13.68 -1.40
CA GLY A 64 -11.67 14.31 -0.65
C GLY A 64 -12.81 13.36 -0.27
N LEU A 65 -12.64 12.03 -0.39
CA LEU A 65 -13.65 11.10 0.10
C LEU A 65 -13.73 11.17 1.63
N ALA A 66 -14.95 11.18 2.16
CA ALA A 66 -15.18 11.12 3.60
C ALA A 66 -14.47 9.89 4.23
N VAL A 67 -13.79 10.11 5.36
CA VAL A 67 -12.94 9.11 6.02
C VAL A 67 -13.66 7.78 6.24
N ARG A 68 -14.89 7.81 6.74
CA ARG A 68 -15.70 6.59 6.96
C ARG A 68 -15.92 5.81 5.66
N ARG A 69 -16.31 6.50 4.58
CA ARG A 69 -16.56 5.89 3.27
C ARG A 69 -15.27 5.30 2.69
N ALA A 70 -14.16 6.02 2.80
CA ALA A 70 -12.86 5.55 2.32
C ALA A 70 -12.39 4.29 3.08
N CYS A 71 -12.51 4.28 4.41
CA CYS A 71 -12.08 3.17 5.26
C CYS A 71 -12.96 1.93 5.04
N TYR A 72 -14.29 2.06 5.08
CA TYR A 72 -15.19 0.93 4.84
C TYR A 72 -15.02 0.33 3.43
N GLY A 73 -14.75 1.18 2.42
CA GLY A 73 -14.45 0.70 1.07
C GLY A 73 -13.10 -0.02 0.93
N VAL A 74 -12.16 0.16 1.86
CA VAL A 74 -10.91 -0.62 1.90
C VAL A 74 -11.09 -1.89 2.72
N VAL A 75 -11.72 -1.80 3.89
CA VAL A 75 -12.04 -2.97 4.74
C VAL A 75 -12.81 -4.02 3.94
N ARG A 76 -13.89 -3.61 3.27
CA ARG A 76 -14.69 -4.50 2.42
C ARG A 76 -13.86 -5.14 1.29
N PHE A 77 -13.01 -4.36 0.64
CA PHE A 77 -12.15 -4.86 -0.44
C PHE A 77 -11.14 -5.91 0.05
N VAL A 78 -10.62 -5.75 1.28
CA VAL A 78 -9.68 -6.70 1.89
C VAL A 78 -10.39 -7.99 2.30
N MET A 79 -11.59 -7.87 2.90
CA MET A 79 -12.40 -9.03 3.28
C MET A 79 -12.89 -9.81 2.05
N GLU A 80 -13.28 -9.13 0.96
CA GLU A 80 -13.61 -9.75 -0.34
C GLU A 80 -12.41 -10.48 -0.96
N ALA A 81 -11.18 -10.07 -0.64
CA ALA A 81 -9.96 -10.75 -1.04
C ALA A 81 -9.60 -11.97 -0.14
N SER A 82 -10.56 -12.47 0.65
CA SER A 82 -10.42 -13.64 1.54
C SER A 82 -9.44 -13.47 2.69
N ALA A 83 -9.36 -12.26 3.27
CA ALA A 83 -8.62 -12.03 4.51
C ALA A 83 -9.38 -12.61 5.73
N LYS A 84 -8.65 -13.17 6.71
CA LYS A 84 -9.22 -13.63 8.00
C LYS A 84 -9.74 -12.45 8.85
N GLY A 85 -9.12 -11.28 8.72
CA GLY A 85 -9.54 -10.04 9.36
C GLY A 85 -8.65 -8.86 8.98
N VAL A 86 -9.13 -7.66 9.27
CA VAL A 86 -8.45 -6.40 8.94
C VAL A 86 -8.74 -5.34 10.01
N GLU A 87 -7.71 -4.57 10.36
CA GLU A 87 -7.84 -3.40 11.23
C GLU A 87 -7.23 -2.19 10.51
N VAL A 88 -8.05 -1.15 10.29
CA VAL A 88 -7.64 0.12 9.69
C VAL A 88 -7.80 1.22 10.72
N ILE A 89 -6.70 1.88 11.05
CA ILE A 89 -6.67 2.98 12.01
C ILE A 89 -6.32 4.27 11.28
N VAL A 90 -7.20 5.27 11.38
CA VAL A 90 -6.94 6.63 10.88
C VAL A 90 -6.86 7.57 12.07
N SER A 91 -5.68 8.16 12.27
CA SER A 91 -5.42 9.14 13.31
C SER A 91 -5.13 10.52 12.73
N GLY A 92 -5.46 11.55 13.50
CA GLY A 92 -5.17 12.95 13.15
C GLY A 92 -6.35 13.88 13.35
N LYS A 93 -6.27 15.08 12.79
CA LYS A 93 -7.35 16.07 12.82
C LYS A 93 -8.41 15.67 11.80
N LEU A 94 -9.52 15.10 12.28
CA LEU A 94 -10.56 14.56 11.42
C LEU A 94 -11.65 15.60 11.12
N ARG A 95 -12.50 15.90 12.10
CA ARG A 95 -13.57 16.92 12.00
C ARG A 95 -13.35 18.14 12.89
N GLY A 96 -12.34 18.11 13.76
CA GLY A 96 -12.09 19.17 14.73
C GLY A 96 -10.59 19.45 14.89
N GLN A 97 -10.29 20.48 15.69
CA GLN A 97 -8.92 20.94 15.90
C GLN A 97 -8.07 19.99 16.74
N ARG A 98 -8.71 19.09 17.51
CA ARG A 98 -8.04 18.05 18.28
C ARG A 98 -7.88 16.77 17.45
N ALA A 99 -6.76 16.09 17.65
CA ALA A 99 -6.53 14.78 17.06
C ALA A 99 -7.55 13.76 17.60
N LYS A 100 -8.02 12.89 16.72
CA LYS A 100 -8.87 11.74 17.06
C LYS A 100 -8.37 10.54 16.28
N ALA A 101 -8.41 9.38 16.91
CA ALA A 101 -8.18 8.10 16.26
C ALA A 101 -9.52 7.41 15.99
N MET A 102 -9.74 7.00 14.76
CA MET A 102 -10.85 6.15 14.36
C MET A 102 -10.32 4.79 13.96
N LYS A 103 -10.85 3.75 14.60
CA LYS A 103 -10.53 2.36 14.29
C LYS A 103 -11.69 1.74 13.54
N PHE A 104 -11.39 1.06 12.44
CA PHE A 104 -12.33 0.30 11.63
C PHE A 104 -11.81 -1.13 11.58
N CYS A 105 -12.53 -2.06 12.19
CA CYS A 105 -12.12 -3.45 12.31
C CYS A 105 -13.20 -4.34 11.70
N ASP A 106 -12.79 -5.42 11.04
CA ASP A 106 -13.68 -6.46 10.55
C ASP A 106 -12.95 -7.81 10.56
N GLY A 107 -13.67 -8.90 10.80
CA GLY A 107 -13.13 -10.25 10.94
C GLY A 107 -12.26 -10.47 12.19
N TYR A 108 -11.39 -11.49 12.12
CA TYR A 108 -10.57 -11.96 13.22
C TYR A 108 -9.19 -11.29 13.23
N MET A 109 -8.84 -10.62 14.34
CA MET A 109 -7.55 -9.95 14.53
C MET A 109 -6.92 -10.33 15.86
N ILE A 110 -5.72 -10.92 15.82
CA ILE A 110 -4.92 -11.26 17.00
C ILE A 110 -4.17 -10.01 17.45
N LYS A 111 -4.31 -9.63 18.73
CA LYS A 111 -3.67 -8.42 19.29
C LYS A 111 -2.54 -8.70 20.28
N THR A 112 -2.48 -9.90 20.83
CA THR A 112 -1.50 -10.33 21.83
C THR A 112 -1.05 -11.77 21.53
N GLY A 113 0.20 -12.10 21.83
CA GLY A 113 0.81 -13.44 21.61
C GLY A 113 1.74 -13.55 20.40
N HIS A 114 2.41 -14.70 20.24
CA HIS A 114 3.22 -15.05 19.06
C HIS A 114 2.33 -15.57 17.92
N ALA A 115 1.92 -14.67 17.03
CA ALA A 115 0.95 -14.95 15.96
C ALA A 115 1.48 -15.81 14.79
N GLY A 116 2.73 -16.28 14.81
CA GLY A 116 3.35 -17.02 13.71
C GLY A 116 3.02 -18.51 13.63
N GLN A 117 2.25 -19.06 14.59
CA GLN A 117 1.93 -20.50 14.69
C GLN A 117 0.42 -20.83 14.59
N VAL A 118 -0.40 -19.94 14.00
CA VAL A 118 -1.86 -20.11 13.85
C VAL A 118 -2.36 -19.92 12.42
#